data_AF-A0A9P6BKR1-F1
#
_entry.id   AF-A0A9P6BKR1-F1
#
_cell.length_a   1.000
_cell.length_b   1.000
_cell.length_c   1.000
_cell.angle_alpha   90.00
_cell.angle_beta   90.00
_cell.angle_gamma   90.00
#
_symmetry.space_group_name_H-M   'P 1'
#
loop_
_entity.id
_entity.type
_entity.pdbx_description
1 polymer ?
#
loop_
_entity_poly.entity_id
_entity_poly.type
_entity_poly.pdbx_seq_one_letter_code
_entity_poly.pdbx_strand_id
1 'polypeptide(L)'
;LQAAEDAGERVWIMGHVGPSQTDCLQNWSALYYQVVQRYSPHVIAEQFFGHTHYDEFALYYGPGSKTAQNALATAWIGPSVTPYTNLNPGFRIYKVDTKSWNVFDSQTYVANLDQAATWDSTGATPNWHLEYSARQAYGAYAPIADNLPLSASWWHDVTTAFQSNSAAFNEYWTYRGKSSNKIGACAAGSACSTEMICDLRAGQSSDSCTKISISLKKRSDDNRSSKRADAKANLAALLKRESKPWAKKLCTA
;
A
#
# COMPACT_ATOMS: atom_id res chain seq x y z
N LEU A 1 -11.49 -10.84 17.62
CA LEU A 1 -11.58 -9.44 18.11
C LEU A 1 -12.33 -9.37 19.43
N GLN A 2 -13.61 -9.74 19.51
CA GLN A 2 -14.33 -9.75 20.81
C GLN A 2 -13.61 -10.57 21.89
N ALA A 3 -13.20 -11.82 21.59
CA ALA A 3 -12.44 -12.62 22.56
C ALA A 3 -11.12 -11.97 23.02
N ALA A 4 -10.45 -11.22 22.13
CA ALA A 4 -9.24 -10.47 22.47
C ALA A 4 -9.56 -9.26 23.35
N GLU A 5 -10.68 -8.57 23.09
CA GLU A 5 -11.21 -7.51 23.96
C GLU A 5 -11.49 -8.05 25.37
N ASP A 6 -12.20 -9.18 25.46
CA ASP A 6 -12.57 -9.81 26.73
C ASP A 6 -11.34 -10.28 27.52
N ALA A 7 -10.25 -10.65 26.81
CA ALA A 7 -8.97 -11.05 27.39
C ALA A 7 -7.99 -9.89 27.64
N GLY A 8 -8.34 -8.66 27.23
CA GLY A 8 -7.44 -7.50 27.32
C GLY A 8 -6.22 -7.56 26.39
N GLU A 9 -6.30 -8.33 25.30
CA GLU A 9 -5.25 -8.51 24.31
C GLU A 9 -5.26 -7.42 23.23
N ARG A 10 -4.10 -7.18 22.62
CA ARG A 10 -3.95 -6.33 21.44
C ARG A 10 -3.80 -7.18 20.19
N VAL A 11 -4.33 -6.68 19.07
CA VAL A 11 -4.38 -7.41 17.80
C VAL A 11 -3.70 -6.62 16.69
N TRP A 12 -2.92 -7.33 15.88
CA TRP A 12 -2.50 -6.88 14.56
C TRP A 12 -3.30 -7.60 13.49
N ILE A 13 -3.77 -6.83 12.51
CA ILE A 13 -4.42 -7.40 11.33
C ILE A 13 -3.44 -7.36 10.18
N MET A 14 -3.26 -8.48 9.48
CA MET A 14 -2.40 -8.58 8.32
C MET A 14 -3.18 -9.12 7.14
N GLY A 15 -3.03 -8.49 5.97
CA GLY A 15 -3.69 -8.91 4.73
C GLY A 15 -2.87 -8.53 3.51
N HIS A 16 -3.35 -8.93 2.33
CA HIS A 16 -2.71 -8.54 1.06
C HIS A 16 -3.32 -7.24 0.51
N VAL A 17 -4.58 -7.29 0.08
CA VAL A 17 -5.33 -6.14 -0.43
C VAL A 17 -5.89 -5.34 0.74
N GLY A 18 -5.53 -4.05 0.82
CA GLY A 18 -6.05 -3.14 1.83
C GLY A 18 -7.54 -2.85 1.62
N PRO A 19 -8.35 -2.74 2.69
CA PRO A 19 -9.77 -2.40 2.58
C PRO A 19 -10.05 -1.01 1.99
N SER A 20 -9.08 -0.09 2.08
CA SER A 20 -9.15 1.25 1.48
C SER A 20 -9.04 1.25 -0.05
N GLN A 21 -8.57 0.15 -0.66
CA GLN A 21 -8.24 0.11 -2.08
C GLN A 21 -9.49 0.04 -2.94
N THR A 22 -9.47 0.70 -4.10
CA THR A 22 -10.60 0.78 -5.03
C THR A 22 -11.00 -0.55 -5.65
N ASP A 23 -10.11 -1.54 -5.63
CA ASP A 23 -10.38 -2.91 -6.07
C ASP A 23 -10.94 -3.82 -4.96
N CYS A 24 -11.15 -3.28 -3.75
CA CYS A 24 -11.91 -3.92 -2.70
C CYS A 24 -13.41 -3.68 -2.88
N LEU A 25 -14.21 -4.75 -2.77
CA LEU A 25 -15.67 -4.66 -2.86
C LEU A 25 -16.19 -3.69 -1.79
N GLN A 26 -16.91 -2.64 -2.21
CA GLN A 26 -17.37 -1.55 -1.34
C GLN A 26 -18.14 -2.06 -0.11
N ASN A 27 -19.03 -3.03 -0.28
CA ASN A 27 -19.77 -3.61 0.84
C ASN A 27 -18.87 -4.32 1.85
N TRP A 28 -17.87 -5.08 1.37
CA TRP A 28 -16.93 -5.76 2.26
C TRP A 28 -16.04 -4.74 2.99
N SER A 29 -15.53 -3.75 2.25
CA SER A 29 -14.73 -2.65 2.78
C SER A 29 -15.47 -1.88 3.87
N ALA A 30 -16.74 -1.52 3.65
CA ALA A 30 -17.56 -0.82 4.62
C ALA A 30 -17.84 -1.65 5.89
N LEU A 31 -18.08 -2.96 5.75
CA LEU A 31 -18.25 -3.85 6.91
C LEU A 31 -16.94 -3.99 7.69
N TYR A 32 -15.80 -4.13 7.01
CA TYR A 32 -14.48 -4.13 7.64
C TYR A 32 -14.23 -2.82 8.39
N TYR A 33 -14.56 -1.67 7.78
CA TYR A 33 -14.42 -0.36 8.38
C TYR A 33 -15.24 -0.20 9.66
N GLN A 34 -16.46 -0.75 9.71
CA GLN A 34 -17.27 -0.79 10.95
C GLN A 34 -16.63 -1.64 12.05
N VAL A 35 -16.03 -2.78 11.68
CA VAL A 35 -15.27 -3.61 12.64
C VAL A 35 -14.07 -2.85 13.19
N VAL A 36 -13.30 -2.16 12.33
CA VAL A 36 -12.17 -1.32 12.77
C VAL A 36 -12.66 -0.22 13.70
N GLN A 37 -13.74 0.48 13.36
CA GLN A 37 -14.32 1.51 14.24
C GLN A 37 -14.74 0.96 15.60
N ARG A 38 -15.29 -0.26 15.66
CA ARG A 38 -15.74 -0.87 16.93
C ARG A 38 -14.58 -1.27 17.85
N TYR A 39 -13.46 -1.72 17.29
CA TYR A 39 -12.37 -2.34 18.06
C TYR A 39 -11.09 -1.51 18.11
N SER A 40 -11.05 -0.34 17.48
CA SER A 40 -9.88 0.55 17.51
C SER A 40 -10.14 1.77 18.39
N PRO A 41 -9.10 2.28 19.08
CA PRO A 41 -7.72 1.78 19.10
C PRO A 41 -7.46 0.72 20.19
N HIS A 42 -8.46 0.39 21.02
CA HIS A 42 -8.26 -0.34 22.27
C HIS A 42 -7.96 -1.84 22.09
N VAL A 43 -8.41 -2.48 21.01
CA VAL A 43 -8.07 -3.88 20.68
C VAL A 43 -7.14 -3.93 19.48
N ILE A 44 -7.55 -3.37 18.34
CA ILE A 44 -6.71 -3.32 17.14
C ILE A 44 -5.62 -2.28 17.37
N ALA A 45 -4.37 -2.73 17.49
CA ALA A 45 -3.23 -1.85 17.61
C ALA A 45 -2.77 -1.34 16.24
N GLU A 46 -2.63 -2.24 15.27
CA GLU A 46 -2.05 -1.93 13.96
C GLU A 46 -2.65 -2.81 12.86
N GLN A 47 -2.58 -2.32 11.62
CA GLN A 47 -3.02 -3.06 10.45
C GLN A 47 -1.98 -2.98 9.34
N PHE A 48 -1.65 -4.10 8.70
CA PHE A 48 -0.57 -4.21 7.71
C PHE A 48 -1.06 -4.87 6.41
N PHE A 49 -0.88 -4.17 5.31
CA PHE A 49 -1.28 -4.59 3.97
C PHE A 49 -0.15 -4.35 2.96
N GLY A 50 -0.40 -4.70 1.70
CA GLY A 50 0.50 -4.43 0.58
C GLY A 50 -0.31 -4.22 -0.70
N HIS A 51 -0.07 -5.07 -1.71
CA HIS A 51 -0.78 -5.09 -3.00
C HIS A 51 -0.52 -3.90 -3.92
N THR A 52 -0.53 -2.66 -3.43
CA THR A 52 -0.35 -1.47 -4.28
C THR A 52 1.08 -1.31 -4.81
N HIS A 53 2.04 -1.98 -4.19
CA HIS A 53 3.49 -1.90 -4.43
C HIS A 53 4.16 -0.57 -4.03
N TYR A 54 3.38 0.47 -3.80
CA TYR A 54 3.82 1.77 -3.32
C TYR A 54 3.98 1.77 -1.80
N ASP A 55 4.70 2.78 -1.31
CA ASP A 55 4.75 3.07 0.12
C ASP A 55 3.62 4.02 0.51
N GLU A 56 2.60 3.50 1.19
CA GLU A 56 1.39 4.24 1.51
C GLU A 56 0.84 3.88 2.89
N PHE A 57 -0.23 4.57 3.28
CA PHE A 57 -1.07 4.21 4.42
C PHE A 57 -2.51 4.67 4.17
N ALA A 58 -3.44 4.20 4.98
CA ALA A 58 -4.82 4.67 4.99
C ALA A 58 -5.32 4.88 6.42
N LEU A 59 -5.99 6.00 6.66
CA LEU A 59 -6.52 6.37 7.96
C LEU A 59 -7.99 5.99 8.11
N TYR A 60 -8.31 5.43 9.27
CA TYR A 60 -9.65 5.13 9.71
C TYR A 60 -10.07 6.17 10.75
N TYR A 61 -11.31 6.59 10.67
CA TYR A 61 -11.94 7.58 11.53
C TYR A 61 -13.20 7.01 12.18
N GLY A 62 -13.53 7.52 13.36
CA GLY A 62 -14.80 7.27 14.00
C GLY A 62 -15.95 8.00 13.31
N PRO A 63 -17.19 7.85 13.82
CA PRO A 63 -18.35 8.52 13.26
C PRO A 63 -18.17 10.05 13.25
N GLY A 64 -18.55 10.71 12.14
CA GLY A 64 -18.49 12.17 12.01
C GLY A 64 -17.32 12.67 11.18
N SER A 65 -16.75 13.81 11.58
CA SER A 65 -15.72 14.52 10.79
C SER A 65 -14.36 13.81 10.83
N LYS A 66 -13.65 13.80 9.70
CA LYS A 66 -12.26 13.31 9.60
C LYS A 66 -11.29 14.33 10.19
N THR A 67 -11.04 14.27 11.49
CA THR A 67 -10.08 15.11 12.22
C THR A 67 -9.02 14.26 12.92
N ALA A 68 -7.92 14.87 13.37
CA ALA A 68 -6.89 14.19 14.15
C ALA A 68 -7.48 13.49 15.40
N GLN A 69 -8.37 14.17 16.12
CA GLN A 69 -9.01 13.67 17.33
C GLN A 69 -9.94 12.48 17.07
N ASN A 70 -10.51 12.40 15.87
CA ASN A 70 -11.41 11.32 15.48
C ASN A 70 -10.70 10.21 14.67
N ALA A 71 -9.38 10.30 14.47
CA ALA A 71 -8.59 9.28 13.80
C ALA A 71 -8.36 8.10 14.75
N LEU A 72 -8.76 6.89 14.33
CA LEU A 72 -8.79 5.69 15.17
C LEU A 72 -7.66 4.70 14.90
N ALA A 73 -7.32 4.50 13.62
CA ALA A 73 -6.34 3.49 13.23
C ALA A 73 -5.64 3.85 11.93
N THR A 74 -4.40 3.35 11.80
CA THR A 74 -3.61 3.40 10.58
C THR A 74 -3.58 2.00 9.97
N ALA A 75 -3.86 1.90 8.67
CA ALA A 75 -3.51 0.75 7.87
C ALA A 75 -2.26 1.05 7.06
N TRP A 76 -1.16 0.41 7.42
CA TRP A 76 0.10 0.53 6.72
C TRP A 76 0.06 -0.28 5.44
N ILE A 77 0.45 0.32 4.33
CA ILE A 77 0.54 -0.35 3.03
C ILE A 77 2.01 -0.42 2.66
N GLY A 78 2.59 -1.60 2.88
CA GLY A 78 4.01 -1.83 2.70
C GLY A 78 4.40 -1.83 1.21
N PRO A 79 5.57 -1.28 0.87
CA PRO A 79 6.08 -1.30 -0.48
C PRO A 79 6.46 -2.72 -0.90
N SER A 80 6.57 -2.92 -2.20
CA SER A 80 6.97 -4.22 -2.74
C SER A 80 8.47 -4.37 -2.94
N VAL A 81 8.95 -5.61 -2.83
CA VAL A 81 10.31 -5.97 -3.27
C VAL A 81 10.41 -5.96 -4.80
N THR A 82 9.32 -6.29 -5.51
CA THR A 82 9.32 -6.23 -6.97
C THR A 82 9.40 -4.78 -7.47
N PRO A 83 10.17 -4.50 -8.53
CA PRO A 83 10.17 -3.17 -9.17
C PRO A 83 8.94 -2.92 -10.04
N TYR A 84 8.02 -3.87 -10.12
CA TYR A 84 6.81 -3.76 -10.93
C TYR A 84 5.87 -2.66 -10.40
N THR A 85 5.49 -1.64 -11.16
CA THR A 85 6.21 -1.12 -12.32
C THR A 85 6.92 0.15 -11.93
N ASN A 86 8.11 0.39 -12.49
CA ASN A 86 8.78 1.69 -12.41
C ASN A 86 9.09 2.11 -10.97
N LEU A 87 9.37 1.15 -10.09
CA LEU A 87 9.76 1.38 -8.70
C LEU A 87 11.13 0.74 -8.43
N ASN A 88 11.85 1.27 -7.44
CA ASN A 88 12.95 0.52 -6.83
C ASN A 88 12.40 -0.67 -6.03
N PRO A 89 13.15 -1.76 -5.84
CA PRO A 89 12.88 -2.76 -4.81
C PRO A 89 12.89 -2.09 -3.43
N GLY A 90 11.92 -2.44 -2.58
CA GLY A 90 11.90 -1.95 -1.20
C GLY A 90 11.27 -2.93 -0.22
N PHE A 91 11.61 -2.80 1.05
CA PHE A 91 10.95 -3.48 2.16
C PHE A 91 10.88 -2.55 3.37
N ARG A 92 10.08 -2.93 4.37
CA ARG A 92 9.85 -2.14 5.57
C ARG A 92 10.15 -2.92 6.85
N ILE A 93 10.71 -2.20 7.83
CA ILE A 93 10.88 -2.65 9.21
C ILE A 93 10.05 -1.73 10.10
N TYR A 94 9.25 -2.31 10.98
CA TYR A 94 8.50 -1.57 12.00
C TYR A 94 9.18 -1.72 13.36
N LYS A 95 9.43 -0.60 14.04
CA LYS A 95 9.77 -0.59 15.47
C LYS A 95 8.49 -0.48 16.25
N VAL A 96 8.28 -1.40 17.17
CA VAL A 96 7.03 -1.57 17.90
C VAL A 96 7.30 -1.51 19.40
N ASP A 97 6.42 -0.84 20.14
CA ASP A 97 6.43 -0.88 21.60
C ASP A 97 5.87 -2.21 22.14
N THR A 98 6.61 -2.84 23.05
CA THR A 98 6.27 -4.17 23.58
C THR A 98 5.11 -4.16 24.58
N LYS A 99 4.64 -2.97 24.99
CA LYS A 99 3.48 -2.83 25.90
C LYS A 99 2.20 -2.55 25.13
N SER A 100 2.22 -1.52 24.30
CA SER A 100 1.06 -1.04 23.56
C SER A 100 0.89 -1.72 22.20
N TRP A 101 1.93 -2.42 21.71
CA TRP A 101 1.96 -3.05 20.39
C TRP A 101 1.74 -2.09 19.22
N ASN A 102 1.87 -0.78 19.47
CA ASN A 102 1.78 0.24 18.44
C ASN A 102 3.16 0.48 17.78
N VAL A 103 3.16 0.93 16.54
CA VAL A 103 4.35 1.30 15.76
C VAL A 103 4.91 2.62 16.27
N PHE A 104 6.17 2.62 16.66
CA PHE A 104 6.95 3.80 17.05
C PHE A 104 7.80 4.36 15.91
N ASP A 105 8.19 3.53 14.96
CA ASP A 105 8.89 3.97 13.76
C ASP A 105 8.63 3.00 12.61
N SER A 106 8.59 3.53 11.39
CA SER A 106 8.48 2.78 10.15
C SER A 106 9.70 3.12 9.31
N GLN A 107 10.56 2.14 9.08
CA GLN A 107 11.83 2.31 8.38
C GLN A 107 11.78 1.58 7.04
N THR A 108 11.94 2.33 5.96
CA THR A 108 11.88 1.79 4.60
C THR A 108 13.29 1.67 4.05
N TYR A 109 13.60 0.49 3.51
CA TYR A 109 14.87 0.20 2.87
C TYR A 109 14.64 -0.03 1.38
N VAL A 110 15.52 0.51 0.54
CA VAL A 110 15.43 0.39 -0.92
C VAL A 110 16.77 0.02 -1.53
N ALA A 111 16.73 -0.52 -2.74
CA ALA A 111 17.90 -0.68 -3.61
C ALA A 111 17.73 0.18 -4.86
N ASN A 112 18.71 1.01 -5.20
CA ASN A 112 18.62 1.95 -6.31
C ASN A 112 18.90 1.26 -7.64
N LEU A 113 17.85 0.96 -8.42
CA LEU A 113 17.97 0.27 -9.70
C LEU A 113 18.75 1.03 -10.76
N ASP A 114 18.99 2.34 -10.60
CA ASP A 114 19.91 3.06 -11.50
C ASP A 114 21.33 2.49 -11.43
N GLN A 115 21.69 1.77 -10.35
CA GLN A 115 22.97 1.11 -10.19
C GLN A 115 22.97 -0.36 -10.61
N ALA A 116 21.87 -0.90 -11.13
CA ALA A 116 21.74 -2.33 -11.44
C ALA A 116 22.82 -2.84 -12.42
N ALA A 117 23.13 -2.08 -13.47
CA ALA A 117 24.19 -2.43 -14.42
C ALA A 117 25.58 -2.54 -13.75
N THR A 118 25.84 -1.71 -12.74
CA THR A 118 27.08 -1.78 -11.95
C THR A 118 27.10 -3.05 -11.10
N TRP A 119 25.99 -3.42 -10.47
CA TRP A 119 25.91 -4.66 -9.69
C TRP A 119 26.15 -5.89 -10.56
N ASP A 120 25.48 -5.95 -11.72
CA ASP A 120 25.61 -7.04 -12.66
C ASP A 120 27.04 -7.19 -13.19
N SER A 121 27.68 -6.08 -13.57
CA SER A 121 29.05 -6.09 -14.12
C SER A 121 30.13 -6.42 -13.09
N THR A 122 29.88 -6.16 -11.80
CA THR A 122 30.85 -6.41 -10.72
C THR A 122 30.56 -7.69 -9.93
N GLY A 123 29.41 -8.33 -10.16
CA GLY A 123 28.91 -9.43 -9.33
C GLY A 123 28.52 -8.99 -7.91
N ALA A 124 28.31 -7.69 -7.69
CA ALA A 124 27.91 -7.16 -6.40
C ALA A 124 26.43 -7.42 -6.11
N THR A 125 26.06 -7.43 -4.82
CA THR A 125 24.67 -7.49 -4.39
C THR A 125 23.98 -6.12 -4.51
N PRO A 126 22.64 -6.06 -4.61
CA PRO A 126 21.91 -4.79 -4.57
C PRO A 126 22.27 -3.92 -3.37
N ASN A 127 22.34 -2.61 -3.58
CA ASN A 127 22.78 -1.64 -2.57
C ASN A 127 21.66 -1.31 -1.55
N TRP A 128 21.18 -2.28 -0.78
CA TRP A 128 20.16 -2.02 0.23
C TRP A 128 20.61 -0.94 1.23
N HIS A 129 19.86 0.15 1.31
CA HIS A 129 20.11 1.26 2.21
C HIS A 129 18.80 1.75 2.82
N LEU A 130 18.88 2.38 4.00
CA LEU A 130 17.75 3.06 4.60
C LEU A 130 17.37 4.23 3.68
N GLU A 131 16.15 4.23 3.19
CA GLU A 131 15.57 5.35 2.47
C GLU A 131 15.14 6.43 3.46
N TYR A 132 14.29 6.07 4.42
CA TYR A 132 13.84 6.99 5.45
C TYR A 132 13.30 6.26 6.70
N SER A 133 13.28 6.99 7.81
CA SER A 133 12.46 6.73 8.99
C SER A 133 11.25 7.67 8.96
N ALA A 134 10.03 7.13 9.06
CA ALA A 134 8.81 7.94 9.04
C ALA A 134 8.79 8.95 10.20
N ARG A 135 9.24 8.55 11.39
CA ARG A 135 9.35 9.46 12.54
C ARG A 135 10.29 10.61 12.23
N GLN A 136 11.46 10.33 11.69
CA GLN A 136 12.47 11.36 11.41
C GLN A 136 12.02 12.30 10.29
N ALA A 137 11.56 11.76 9.17
CA ALA A 137 11.17 12.52 7.99
C ALA A 137 9.95 13.41 8.29
N TYR A 138 8.86 12.83 8.78
CA TYR A 138 7.63 13.57 8.97
C TYR A 138 7.54 14.30 10.32
N GLY A 139 8.37 13.92 11.30
CA GLY A 139 8.51 14.66 12.56
C GLY A 139 8.97 16.11 12.38
N ALA A 140 9.66 16.41 11.26
CA ALA A 140 10.03 17.78 10.89
C ALA A 140 8.82 18.66 10.51
N TYR A 141 7.72 18.06 10.07
CA TYR A 141 6.51 18.77 9.61
C TYR A 141 5.33 18.62 10.58
N ALA A 142 5.26 17.51 11.30
CA ALA A 142 4.30 17.25 12.37
C ALA A 142 5.09 16.74 13.59
N PRO A 143 5.47 17.64 14.53
CA PRO A 143 6.28 17.26 15.68
C PRO A 143 5.63 16.14 16.52
N ILE A 144 6.45 15.22 17.01
CA ILE A 144 6.03 14.09 17.84
C ILE A 144 7.02 13.90 18.99
N ALA A 145 6.51 13.64 20.19
CA ALA A 145 7.35 13.31 21.33
C ALA A 145 7.96 11.89 21.19
N ASP A 146 9.17 11.71 21.71
CA ASP A 146 9.93 10.45 21.60
C ASP A 146 9.20 9.23 22.17
N ASN A 147 8.34 9.45 23.16
CA ASN A 147 7.60 8.40 23.86
C ASN A 147 6.19 8.13 23.28
N LEU A 148 5.79 8.80 22.19
CA LEU A 148 4.48 8.60 21.57
C LEU A 148 4.60 7.76 20.30
N PRO A 149 3.70 6.80 20.02
CA PRO A 149 3.70 6.03 18.77
C PRO A 149 3.27 6.88 17.57
N LEU A 150 3.48 6.38 16.35
CA LEU A 150 3.00 6.96 15.10
C LEU A 150 1.48 6.73 14.94
N SER A 151 0.71 7.36 15.83
CA SER A 151 -0.74 7.21 15.92
C SER A 151 -1.48 7.71 14.67
N ALA A 152 -2.72 7.26 14.48
CA ALA A 152 -3.59 7.73 13.41
C ALA A 152 -3.83 9.25 13.46
N SER A 153 -3.92 9.82 14.67
CA SER A 153 -4.01 11.27 14.90
C SER A 153 -2.78 11.99 14.36
N TRP A 154 -1.58 11.50 14.68
CA TRP A 154 -0.33 12.07 14.17
C TRP A 154 -0.24 11.96 12.64
N TRP A 155 -0.60 10.82 12.04
CA TRP A 155 -0.65 10.70 10.58
C TRP A 155 -1.71 11.61 9.93
N HIS A 156 -2.81 11.91 10.61
CA HIS A 156 -3.74 12.94 10.14
C HIS A 156 -3.06 14.31 10.11
N ASP A 157 -2.28 14.68 11.13
CA ASP A 157 -1.53 15.93 11.15
C ASP A 157 -0.44 15.98 10.06
N VAL A 158 0.26 14.86 9.82
CA VAL A 158 1.20 14.72 8.69
C VAL A 158 0.50 15.00 7.36
N THR A 159 -0.67 14.39 7.13
CA THR A 159 -1.45 14.67 5.90
C THR A 159 -1.97 16.11 5.84
N THR A 160 -2.15 16.79 6.98
CA THR A 160 -2.48 18.22 7.01
C THR A 160 -1.28 19.07 6.61
N ALA A 161 -0.07 18.70 7.05
CA ALA A 161 1.16 19.34 6.62
C ALA A 161 1.39 19.19 5.12
N PHE A 162 1.02 18.05 4.51
CA PHE A 162 1.07 17.88 3.06
C PHE A 162 0.20 18.88 2.28
N GLN A 163 -0.89 19.37 2.88
CA GLN A 163 -1.80 20.32 2.22
C GLN A 163 -1.21 21.73 2.17
N SER A 164 -0.40 22.11 3.16
CA SER A 164 0.11 23.48 3.32
C SER A 164 1.61 23.62 3.06
N ASN A 165 2.36 22.52 3.02
CA ASN A 165 3.80 22.50 2.83
C ASN A 165 4.21 21.59 1.66
N SER A 166 4.64 22.22 0.57
CA SER A 166 5.07 21.52 -0.63
C SER A 166 6.27 20.60 -0.41
N ALA A 167 7.19 20.95 0.50
CA ALA A 167 8.34 20.10 0.80
C ALA A 167 7.89 18.78 1.46
N ALA A 168 6.95 18.87 2.41
CA ALA A 168 6.39 17.70 3.10
C ALA A 168 5.71 16.74 2.11
N PHE A 169 4.88 17.26 1.19
CA PHE A 169 4.23 16.43 0.19
C PHE A 169 5.23 15.85 -0.83
N ASN A 170 6.20 16.65 -1.30
CA ASN A 170 7.20 16.16 -2.26
C ASN A 170 8.08 15.05 -1.65
N GLU A 171 8.40 15.15 -0.37
CA GLU A 171 9.13 14.12 0.37
C GLU A 171 8.29 12.84 0.48
N TYR A 172 7.01 12.94 0.83
CA TYR A 172 6.08 11.81 0.75
C TYR A 172 6.00 11.21 -0.65
N TRP A 173 5.87 12.02 -1.71
CA TRP A 173 5.77 11.51 -3.08
C TRP A 173 7.03 10.76 -3.51
N THR A 174 8.20 11.25 -3.08
CA THR A 174 9.50 10.59 -3.31
C THR A 174 9.53 9.20 -2.66
N TYR A 175 9.17 9.13 -1.37
CA TYR A 175 9.17 7.87 -0.62
C TYR A 175 8.07 6.91 -1.07
N ARG A 176 6.88 7.41 -1.43
CA ARG A 176 5.81 6.61 -2.05
C ARG A 176 6.33 5.81 -3.25
N GLY A 177 7.19 6.45 -4.06
CA GLY A 177 7.85 5.86 -5.22
C GLY A 177 9.13 5.08 -4.94
N LYS A 178 9.51 4.89 -3.67
CA LYS A 178 10.79 4.27 -3.28
C LYS A 178 12.00 4.96 -3.91
N SER A 179 11.96 6.29 -4.02
CA SER A 179 13.00 7.11 -4.67
C SER A 179 13.28 6.70 -6.11
N SER A 180 12.31 6.10 -6.79
CA SER A 180 12.42 5.74 -8.20
C SER A 180 12.38 6.98 -9.08
N ASN A 181 13.31 7.06 -10.03
CA ASN A 181 13.31 8.10 -11.06
C ASN A 181 12.23 7.89 -12.16
N LYS A 182 11.45 6.80 -12.07
CA LYS A 182 10.40 6.43 -13.03
C LYS A 182 8.98 6.67 -12.54
N ILE A 183 8.78 7.09 -11.28
CA ILE A 183 7.44 7.44 -10.81
C ILE A 183 6.93 8.70 -11.54
N GLY A 184 5.64 8.72 -11.88
CA GLY A 184 5.02 9.87 -12.54
C GLY A 184 5.09 11.13 -11.67
N ALA A 185 5.09 12.30 -12.32
CA ALA A 185 5.09 13.57 -11.61
C ALA A 185 3.75 13.82 -10.89
N CYS A 186 3.83 14.28 -9.64
CA CYS A 186 2.69 14.74 -8.87
C CYS A 186 3.14 15.97 -8.07
N ALA A 187 2.89 17.15 -8.60
CA ALA A 187 3.33 18.39 -7.95
C ALA A 187 2.45 18.71 -6.72
N ALA A 188 3.04 19.19 -5.64
CA ALA A 188 2.29 19.73 -4.51
C ALA A 188 1.33 20.85 -4.97
N GLY A 189 0.10 20.84 -4.46
CA GLY A 189 -0.97 21.75 -4.85
C GLY A 189 -1.68 21.40 -6.16
N SER A 190 -1.25 20.35 -6.87
CA SER A 190 -1.96 19.84 -8.05
C SER A 190 -3.14 18.94 -7.66
N ALA A 191 -4.05 18.69 -8.61
CA ALA A 191 -5.14 17.74 -8.45
C ALA A 191 -4.66 16.35 -8.01
N CYS A 192 -3.51 15.89 -8.52
CA CYS A 192 -2.89 14.62 -8.09
C CYS A 192 -2.56 14.63 -6.60
N SER A 193 -1.94 15.72 -6.10
CA SER A 193 -1.60 15.81 -4.68
C SER A 193 -2.83 15.88 -3.78
N THR A 194 -3.88 16.59 -4.21
CA THR A 194 -5.15 16.67 -3.50
C THR A 194 -5.85 15.33 -3.42
N GLU A 195 -5.89 14.58 -4.53
CA GLU A 195 -6.45 13.23 -4.60
C GLU A 195 -5.69 12.27 -3.68
N MET A 196 -4.36 12.27 -3.76
CA MET A 196 -3.49 11.42 -2.93
C MET A 196 -3.67 11.69 -1.43
N ILE A 197 -3.70 12.95 -1.00
CA ILE A 197 -3.94 13.30 0.40
C ILE A 197 -5.33 12.84 0.87
N CYS A 198 -6.33 12.90 -0.01
CA CYS A 198 -7.65 12.37 0.30
C CYS A 198 -7.65 10.85 0.45
N ASP A 199 -6.98 10.12 -0.45
CA ASP A 199 -6.92 8.65 -0.41
C ASP A 199 -6.19 8.14 0.85
N LEU A 200 -5.14 8.85 1.30
CA LEU A 200 -4.49 8.59 2.59
C LEU A 200 -5.46 8.70 3.78
N ARG A 201 -6.54 9.47 3.64
CA ARG A 201 -7.61 9.67 4.62
C ARG A 201 -8.87 8.84 4.31
N ALA A 202 -8.79 7.88 3.39
CA ALA A 202 -9.89 7.03 2.96
C ALA A 202 -9.67 5.58 3.41
N GLY A 203 -10.02 5.24 4.66
CA GLY A 203 -9.87 3.87 5.15
C GLY A 203 -10.81 2.82 4.54
N GLN A 204 -11.78 3.23 3.70
CA GLN A 204 -12.68 2.33 2.97
C GLN A 204 -12.78 2.70 1.49
N SER A 205 -13.06 1.73 0.63
CA SER A 205 -12.97 1.91 -0.83
C SER A 205 -14.02 2.87 -1.40
N SER A 206 -15.15 3.07 -0.72
CA SER A 206 -16.16 4.08 -1.08
C SER A 206 -15.74 5.53 -0.78
N ASP A 207 -14.72 5.71 0.08
CA ASP A 207 -14.19 7.03 0.43
C ASP A 207 -13.05 7.47 -0.48
N SER A 208 -12.60 6.58 -1.38
CA SER A 208 -11.54 6.88 -2.35
C SER A 208 -11.89 8.11 -3.18
N CYS A 209 -10.97 9.07 -3.21
CA CYS A 209 -11.03 10.23 -4.08
C CYS A 209 -10.52 9.90 -5.48
N THR A 210 -9.66 8.90 -5.64
CA THR A 210 -9.30 8.37 -6.96
C THR A 210 -10.56 7.90 -7.69
N LYS A 211 -10.85 8.52 -8.84
CA LYS A 211 -11.96 8.08 -9.69
C LYS A 211 -11.62 6.76 -10.35
N ILE A 212 -12.46 5.75 -10.15
CA ILE A 212 -12.36 4.48 -10.89
C ILE A 212 -12.61 4.77 -12.38
N SER A 213 -11.55 4.81 -13.18
CA SER A 213 -11.66 4.88 -14.63
C SER A 213 -11.67 3.46 -15.19
N ILE A 214 -12.86 2.99 -15.59
CA ILE A 214 -12.97 1.74 -16.34
C ILE A 214 -12.57 2.03 -17.78
N SER A 215 -11.28 1.99 -18.07
CA SER A 215 -10.78 2.02 -19.46
C SER A 215 -10.97 0.63 -20.08
N LEU A 216 -12.13 0.38 -20.68
CA LEU A 216 -12.33 -0.77 -21.56
C LEU A 216 -11.48 -0.58 -22.82
N LYS A 217 -10.23 -1.04 -22.79
CA LYS A 217 -9.46 -1.19 -24.03
C LYS A 217 -10.04 -2.37 -24.80
N LYS A 218 -10.75 -2.08 -25.90
CA LYS A 218 -11.13 -3.07 -26.90
C LYS A 218 -9.85 -3.77 -27.34
N ARG A 219 -9.78 -5.09 -27.16
CA ARG A 219 -8.71 -5.92 -27.71
C ARG A 219 -8.72 -5.71 -29.23
N SER A 220 -7.72 -5.03 -29.80
CA SER A 220 -7.57 -4.96 -31.25
C SER A 220 -7.04 -6.31 -31.73
N ASP A 221 -7.75 -6.93 -32.66
CA ASP A 221 -7.34 -8.17 -33.34
C ASP A 221 -6.30 -7.93 -34.44
N ASP A 222 -5.54 -6.82 -34.36
CA ASP A 222 -4.53 -6.43 -35.34
C ASP A 222 -3.20 -7.12 -35.07
N ASN A 223 -3.18 -8.45 -35.13
CA ASN A 223 -2.01 -9.20 -35.64
C ASN A 223 -2.32 -10.67 -35.99
N ARG A 224 -3.52 -10.96 -36.54
CA ARG A 224 -3.88 -12.34 -36.91
C ARG A 224 -3.49 -12.74 -38.34
N SER A 225 -2.86 -11.86 -39.13
CA SER A 225 -2.52 -12.13 -40.53
C SER A 225 -1.09 -12.63 -40.78
N SER A 226 -0.14 -12.52 -39.84
CA SER A 226 1.26 -12.92 -40.08
C SER A 226 1.67 -14.31 -39.52
N LYS A 227 0.81 -14.99 -38.76
CA LYS A 227 1.13 -16.31 -38.15
C LYS A 227 0.27 -17.48 -38.65
N ARG A 228 -0.43 -17.33 -39.78
CA ARG A 228 -1.29 -18.41 -40.34
C ARG A 228 -0.57 -19.41 -41.25
N ALA A 229 0.71 -19.20 -41.58
CA ALA A 229 1.46 -20.11 -42.44
C ALA A 229 2.11 -21.31 -41.69
N ASP A 230 2.54 -21.14 -40.43
CA ASP A 230 3.33 -22.17 -39.73
C ASP A 230 2.55 -23.00 -38.68
N ALA A 231 1.25 -22.77 -38.52
CA ALA A 231 0.45 -23.40 -37.45
C ALA A 231 -0.32 -24.66 -37.87
N LYS A 232 -0.16 -25.16 -39.11
CA LYS A 232 -0.86 -26.38 -39.57
C LYS A 232 -0.10 -27.68 -39.30
N ALA A 233 1.18 -27.64 -38.92
CA ALA A 233 1.97 -28.86 -38.73
C ALA A 233 1.98 -29.42 -37.28
N ASN A 234 1.51 -28.68 -36.27
CA ASN A 234 1.68 -29.10 -34.86
C ASN A 234 0.37 -29.27 -34.07
N LEU A 235 -0.80 -29.16 -34.70
CA LEU A 235 -2.09 -29.33 -33.99
C LEU A 235 -2.45 -30.81 -33.73
N ALA A 236 -1.83 -31.76 -34.44
CA ALA A 236 -2.03 -33.19 -34.23
C ALA A 236 -1.18 -33.77 -33.08
N ALA A 237 -0.12 -33.08 -32.64
CA ALA A 237 0.80 -33.57 -31.61
C ALA A 237 0.44 -33.16 -30.16
N LEU A 238 -0.58 -32.32 -29.97
CA LEU A 238 -0.99 -31.81 -28.65
C LEU A 238 -2.27 -32.45 -28.08
N LEU A 239 -2.90 -33.38 -28.81
CA LEU A 239 -4.10 -34.11 -28.36
C LEU A 239 -3.80 -35.37 -27.52
N LYS A 240 -2.54 -35.58 -27.12
CA LYS A 240 -2.17 -36.58 -26.11
C LYS A 240 -1.37 -35.92 -25.00
N ARG A 241 -2.05 -35.32 -24.04
CA ARG A 241 -1.42 -35.00 -22.76
C ARG A 241 -2.43 -35.16 -21.61
N GLU A 242 -2.06 -36.04 -20.71
CA GLU A 242 -2.81 -36.49 -19.54
C GLU A 242 -3.27 -35.35 -18.63
N SER A 243 -4.43 -35.56 -18.00
CA SER A 243 -5.08 -34.67 -17.04
C SER A 243 -4.17 -34.36 -15.86
N LYS A 244 -3.80 -33.09 -15.67
CA LYS A 244 -3.09 -32.63 -14.46
C LYS A 244 -4.05 -32.52 -13.25
N PRO A 245 -3.61 -32.81 -12.01
CA PRO A 245 -4.52 -33.15 -10.90
C PRO A 245 -5.10 -31.97 -10.11
N TRP A 246 -4.94 -30.72 -10.54
CA TRP A 246 -5.34 -29.55 -9.74
C TRP A 246 -6.60 -28.84 -10.26
N ALA A 247 -7.33 -29.44 -11.20
CA ALA A 247 -8.69 -29.04 -11.53
C ALA A 247 -9.69 -29.61 -10.50
N LYS A 248 -9.68 -29.10 -9.27
CA LYS A 248 -10.81 -29.24 -8.35
C LYS A 248 -11.41 -27.87 -8.07
N LYS A 249 -12.65 -27.72 -8.54
CA LYS A 249 -13.59 -26.66 -8.20
C LYS A 249 -13.65 -26.51 -6.68
N LEU A 250 -13.31 -25.35 -6.16
CA LEU A 250 -13.63 -24.94 -4.80
C LEU A 250 -14.68 -23.83 -4.90
N CYS A 251 -15.66 -23.90 -4.00
CA CYS A 251 -16.86 -23.07 -3.88
C CYS A 251 -18.12 -23.59 -4.60
N THR A 252 -18.79 -24.56 -3.97
CA THR A 252 -20.25 -24.70 -3.97
C THR A 252 -20.70 -24.99 -2.54
N ALA A 253 -21.73 -24.25 -2.12
CA ALA A 253 -22.43 -24.19 -0.82
C ALA A 253 -21.64 -23.53 0.32
#